data_AF-A0A519GBP6-F1
#
_entry.id   AF-A0A519GBP6-F1
#
_cell.length_a   1.000
_cell.length_b   1.000
_cell.length_c   1.000
_cell.angle_alpha   90.00
_cell.angle_beta   90.00
_cell.angle_gamma   90.00
#
_symmetry.space_group_name_H-M   'P 1'
#
loop_
_entity.id
_entity.type
_entity.pdbx_description
1 polymer ?
#
loop_
_entity_poly.entity_id
_entity_poly.type
_entity_poly.pdbx_seq_one_letter_code
_entity_poly.pdbx_strand_id
1 'polypeptide(L)'
;LPGKSVIVHEFSRFATEDDEPYYPINTAEDREKLLKYRDLAKKEPLTLFGGRLGTYKYLDMHMAIGSALSMYENKLKPHFADGAELTSGGVDGE
;
A
#
# COMPACT_ATOMS: atom_id res chain seq x y z
N LEU A 1 -7.55 19.22 -28.62
CA LEU A 1 -7.09 19.33 -30.02
C LEU A 1 -7.90 18.36 -30.88
N PRO A 2 -9.01 18.79 -31.49
CA PRO A 2 -9.77 17.93 -32.41
C PRO A 2 -8.83 17.40 -33.50
N GLY A 3 -8.88 16.09 -33.76
CA GLY A 3 -8.06 15.45 -34.80
C GLY A 3 -6.62 15.11 -34.43
N LYS A 4 -6.21 15.15 -33.16
CA LYS A 4 -4.90 14.66 -32.71
C LYS A 4 -5.06 13.54 -31.67
N SER A 5 -4.13 12.57 -31.68
CA SER A 5 -4.06 11.48 -30.71
C SER A 5 -2.66 11.37 -30.11
N VAL A 6 -2.59 10.83 -28.90
CA VAL A 6 -1.34 10.46 -28.22
C VAL A 6 -1.31 8.94 -28.11
N ILE A 7 -0.19 8.34 -28.52
CA ILE A 7 0.05 6.90 -28.44
C ILE A 7 1.23 6.68 -27.51
N VAL A 8 1.11 5.71 -26.61
CA VAL A 8 2.18 5.28 -25.70
C VAL A 8 2.47 3.82 -25.98
N HIS A 9 3.76 3.49 -26.10
CA HIS A 9 4.21 2.11 -26.15
C HIS A 9 4.77 1.76 -24.78
N GLU A 10 4.18 0.76 -24.13
CA GLU A 10 4.58 0.30 -22.81
C GLU A 10 5.54 -0.88 -22.92
N PHE A 11 6.57 -0.88 -22.08
CA PHE A 11 7.55 -1.96 -22.00
C PHE A 11 7.75 -2.32 -20.53
N SER A 12 7.68 -3.62 -20.23
CA SER A 12 7.99 -4.13 -18.90
C SER A 12 9.49 -4.25 -18.68
N ARG A 13 9.93 -3.96 -17.46
CA ARG A 13 11.31 -4.17 -16.98
C ARG A 13 11.33 -4.27 -15.46
N PHE A 14 12.42 -4.76 -14.90
CA PHE A 14 12.65 -4.68 -13.46
C PHE A 14 12.84 -3.23 -13.03
N ALA A 15 12.23 -2.88 -11.89
CA ALA A 15 12.40 -1.58 -11.27
C ALA A 15 13.77 -1.50 -10.59
N THR A 16 14.52 -0.44 -10.88
CA THR A 16 15.72 -0.03 -10.16
C THR A 16 15.37 1.03 -9.11
N GLU A 17 16.36 1.50 -8.35
CA GLU A 17 16.16 2.49 -7.29
C GLU A 17 15.53 3.81 -7.80
N ASP A 18 15.89 4.23 -9.00
CA ASP A 18 15.36 5.45 -9.63
C ASP A 18 13.98 5.28 -10.31
N ASP A 19 13.38 4.08 -10.27
CA ASP A 19 12.12 3.80 -10.95
C ASP A 19 10.91 3.93 -10.04
N GLU A 20 9.77 4.32 -10.63
CA GLU A 20 8.48 4.13 -9.97
C GLU A 20 8.10 2.63 -10.02
N PRO A 21 7.87 1.97 -8.87
CA PRO A 21 7.44 0.57 -8.87
C PRO A 21 5.99 0.43 -9.33
N TYR A 22 5.76 -0.37 -10.37
CA TYR A 22 4.43 -0.62 -10.94
C TYR A 22 3.75 -1.85 -10.34
N TYR A 23 4.37 -3.04 -10.46
CA TYR A 23 3.78 -4.32 -10.07
C TYR A 23 4.70 -5.07 -9.09
N PRO A 24 4.18 -5.54 -7.92
CA PRO A 24 4.96 -6.38 -7.02
C PRO A 24 5.19 -7.78 -7.62
N ILE A 25 6.42 -8.28 -7.54
CA ILE A 25 6.80 -9.59 -8.10
C ILE A 25 6.40 -10.72 -7.14
N ASN A 26 6.56 -10.49 -5.83
CA ASN A 26 6.13 -11.40 -4.77
C ASN A 26 6.80 -12.78 -4.87
N THR A 27 8.12 -12.83 -5.09
CA THR A 27 8.89 -14.09 -4.99
C THR A 27 8.93 -14.62 -3.55
N ALA A 28 9.53 -15.79 -3.33
CA ALA A 28 9.71 -16.31 -1.97
C ALA A 28 10.60 -15.39 -1.13
N GLU A 29 11.69 -14.91 -1.72
CA GLU A 29 12.63 -13.98 -1.09
C GLU A 29 11.96 -12.63 -0.79
N ASP A 30 11.11 -12.13 -1.69
CA ASP A 30 10.33 -10.91 -1.46
C ASP A 30 9.38 -11.06 -0.25
N ARG A 31 8.71 -12.21 -0.13
CA ARG A 31 7.81 -12.50 0.99
C ARG A 31 8.55 -12.56 2.31
N GLU A 32 9.70 -13.23 2.36
CA GLU A 32 10.53 -13.27 3.57
C GLU A 32 11.01 -11.87 3.98
N LYS A 33 11.35 -11.02 3.02
CA LYS A 33 11.73 -9.63 3.26
C LYS A 33 10.54 -8.80 3.74
N LEU A 34 9.37 -9.00 3.14
CA LEU A 34 8.13 -8.32 3.53
C LEU A 34 7.73 -8.63 4.97
N LEU A 35 7.88 -9.88 5.42
CA LEU A 35 7.60 -10.25 6.81
C LEU A 35 8.46 -9.45 7.80
N LYS A 36 9.76 -9.30 7.51
CA LYS A 36 10.67 -8.48 8.33
C LYS A 36 10.23 -7.01 8.38
N TYR A 37 9.78 -6.45 7.25
CA TYR A 37 9.26 -5.08 7.22
C TYR A 37 7.93 -4.93 7.97
N ARG A 38 7.06 -5.94 7.93
CA ARG A 38 5.82 -5.95 8.72
C ARG A 38 6.12 -5.93 10.22
N ASP A 39 7.09 -6.71 10.67
CA ASP A 39 7.51 -6.72 12.08
C ASP A 39 8.06 -5.37 12.54
N LEU A 40 8.74 -4.63 11.65
CA LEU A 40 9.19 -3.25 11.92
C LEU A 40 8.02 -2.26 11.90
N ALA A 41 7.13 -2.36 10.92
CA ALA A 41 5.97 -1.48 10.78
C ALA A 41 5.04 -1.53 12.00
N LYS A 42 4.88 -2.71 12.63
CA LYS A 42 4.11 -2.87 13.87
C LYS A 42 4.68 -2.08 15.06
N LYS A 43 5.98 -1.80 15.05
CA LYS A 43 6.68 -1.10 16.14
C LYS A 43 6.73 0.40 15.95
N GLU A 44 6.40 0.91 14.77
CA GLU A 44 6.43 2.33 14.47
C GLU A 44 5.22 3.03 15.11
N PRO A 45 5.40 3.95 16.08
CA PRO A 45 4.27 4.56 16.78
C PRO A 45 3.41 5.41 15.84
N LEU A 46 2.09 5.35 16.06
CA LEU A 46 1.09 6.22 15.41
C LEU A 46 1.18 6.24 13.87
N THR A 47 1.62 5.14 13.26
CA THR A 47 1.85 5.05 11.82
C THR A 47 1.05 3.89 11.22
N LEU A 48 0.28 4.19 10.18
CA LEU A 48 -0.49 3.21 9.41
C LEU A 48 0.06 3.10 7.98
N PHE A 49 0.33 1.88 7.55
CA PHE A 49 0.85 1.60 6.21
C PHE A 49 -0.28 1.11 5.30
N GLY A 50 -0.57 1.88 4.25
CA GLY A 50 -1.71 1.64 3.36
C GLY A 50 -1.37 1.71 1.86
N GLY A 51 -2.33 1.33 1.03
CA GLY A 51 -2.23 1.38 -0.43
C GLY A 51 -1.21 0.41 -1.03
N ARG A 52 -0.99 0.51 -2.35
CA ARG A 52 -0.19 -0.47 -3.12
C ARG A 52 1.26 -0.59 -2.61
N LEU A 53 1.89 0.56 -2.33
CA LEU A 53 3.30 0.63 -1.96
C LEU A 53 3.51 0.38 -0.46
N GLY A 54 2.64 0.91 0.40
CA GLY A 54 2.73 0.70 1.84
C GLY A 54 2.42 -0.72 2.28
N THR A 55 1.71 -1.52 1.46
CA THR A 55 1.34 -2.90 1.80
C THR A 55 2.02 -3.97 0.92
N TYR A 56 2.80 -3.55 -0.08
CA TYR A 56 3.37 -4.44 -1.11
C TYR A 56 2.31 -5.33 -1.77
N LYS A 57 1.24 -4.70 -2.29
CA LYS A 57 0.12 -5.39 -2.94
C LYS A 57 -0.25 -4.69 -4.24
N TYR A 58 -0.64 -5.49 -5.23
CA TYR A 58 -1.37 -4.95 -6.38
C TYR A 58 -2.80 -4.63 -5.95
N LEU A 59 -3.23 -3.39 -6.15
CA LEU A 59 -4.57 -2.92 -5.84
C LEU A 59 -5.11 -2.12 -7.04
N ASP A 60 -6.21 -2.59 -7.63
CA ASP A 60 -7.02 -1.76 -8.53
C ASP A 60 -7.62 -0.58 -7.76
N MET A 61 -8.03 0.45 -8.49
CA MET A 61 -8.55 1.70 -7.93
C MET A 61 -9.65 1.47 -6.88
N HIS A 62 -10.62 0.60 -7.17
CA HIS A 62 -11.73 0.31 -6.24
C HIS A 62 -11.25 -0.41 -4.97
N MET A 63 -10.25 -1.30 -5.07
CA MET A 63 -9.67 -1.98 -3.91
C MET A 63 -8.88 -1.00 -3.05
N ALA A 64 -8.16 -0.05 -3.65
CA ALA A 64 -7.46 1.00 -2.92
C ALA A 64 -8.45 1.92 -2.15
N ILE A 65 -9.55 2.32 -2.79
CA ILE A 65 -10.60 3.12 -2.14
C ILE A 65 -11.26 2.33 -1.00
N GLY A 66 -11.64 1.08 -1.24
CA GLY A 66 -12.22 0.22 -0.21
C GLY A 66 -11.28 0.00 0.98
N SER A 67 -9.99 -0.24 0.71
CA SER A 67 -8.95 -0.36 1.73
C SER A 67 -8.80 0.91 2.58
N ALA A 68 -8.82 2.09 1.94
CA ALA A 68 -8.72 3.37 2.66
C ALA A 68 -9.93 3.63 3.54
N LEU A 69 -11.15 3.39 3.03
CA LEU A 69 -12.39 3.54 3.81
C LEU A 69 -12.42 2.56 4.99
N SER A 70 -12.00 1.32 4.78
CA SER A 70 -11.91 0.33 5.86
C SER A 70 -10.92 0.75 6.94
N MET A 71 -9.73 1.24 6.57
CA MET A 71 -8.74 1.76 7.52
C MET A 71 -9.29 2.97 8.30
N TYR A 72 -9.99 3.87 7.61
CA TYR A 72 -10.62 5.02 8.25
C TYR A 72 -11.67 4.60 9.27
N GLU A 73 -12.65 3.79 8.88
CA GLU A 73 -13.75 3.40 9.76
C GLU A 73 -13.30 2.55 10.95
N ASN A 74 -12.30 1.68 10.76
CA ASN A 74 -11.91 0.70 11.79
C ASN A 74 -10.73 1.14 12.67
N LYS A 75 -9.84 2.04 12.19
CA LYS A 75 -8.64 2.45 12.93
C LYS A 75 -8.62 3.93 13.26
N LEU A 76 -8.83 4.80 12.27
CA LEU A 76 -8.68 6.24 12.46
C LEU A 76 -9.87 6.84 13.21
N LYS A 77 -11.10 6.55 12.77
CA LYS A 77 -12.31 7.12 13.34
C LYS A 77 -12.49 6.75 14.83
N PRO A 78 -12.34 5.47 15.27
CA PRO A 78 -12.43 5.14 16.69
C PRO A 78 -11.34 5.83 17.53
N HIS A 79 -10.12 5.98 17.00
CA HIS A 79 -9.05 6.69 17.68
C HIS A 79 -9.40 8.16 17.92
N PHE A 80 -9.85 8.88 16.88
CA PHE A 80 -10.14 10.31 16.98
C PHE A 80 -11.49 10.63 17.62
N ALA A 81 -12.50 9.79 17.45
CA ALA A 81 -13.85 10.03 17.97
C ALA A 81 -14.02 9.51 19.41
N ASP A 82 -13.47 8.32 19.70
CA ASP A 82 -13.77 7.59 20.93
C ASP A 82 -12.54 7.45 21.85
N GLY A 83 -11.38 7.97 21.43
CA GLY A 83 -10.13 7.88 22.19
C GLY A 83 -9.53 6.46 22.23
N ALA A 84 -9.93 5.59 21.30
CA ALA A 84 -9.36 4.24 21.19
C ALA A 84 -7.85 4.29 20.91
N GLU A 85 -7.10 3.31 21.39
CA GLU A 85 -5.67 3.21 21.09
C GLU A 85 -5.43 2.99 19.59
N LEU A 86 -4.55 3.78 18.99
CA LEU A 86 -4.18 3.61 17.59
C LEU A 86 -3.15 2.48 17.46
N THR A 87 -3.59 1.33 16.96
CA THR A 87 -2.72 0.20 16.67
C THR A 87 -1.99 0.40 15.34
N SER A 88 -0.68 0.60 15.41
CA SER A 88 0.19 0.76 14.24
C SER A 88 0.24 -0.48 13.35
N GLY A 89 0.55 -0.29 12.06
CA GLY A 89 0.74 -1.37 11.09
C GLY A 89 -0.10 -1.23 9.81
N GLY A 90 -0.29 -2.35 9.11
CA GLY A 90 -0.92 -2.39 7.79
C GLY A 90 -2.46 -2.41 7.78
N VAL A 91 -3.04 -2.46 6.58
CA VAL A 91 -4.49 -2.64 6.36
C VAL A 91 -4.94 -4.04 6.78
N ASP A 92 -4.09 -5.04 6.57
CA ASP A 92 -4.35 -6.40 7.02
C ASP A 92 -3.98 -6.49 8.50
N GLY A 93 -4.94 -6.88 9.33
CA GLY A 93 -4.74 -7.09 10.77
C GLY A 93 -3.90 -8.32 11.11
N GLU A 94 -2.75 -8.49 10.45
CA GLU A 94 -1.72 -9.49 10.80
C GLU A 94 -0.76 -8.97 11.85
#